data_AF-A0AA36J6T7-F1
#
_entry.id   AF-A0AA36J6T7-F1
#
_cell.length_a   1.000
_cell.length_b   1.000
_cell.length_c   1.000
_cell.angle_alpha   90.00
_cell.angle_beta   90.00
_cell.angle_gamma   90.00
#
_symmetry.space_group_name_H-M   'P 1'
#
loop_
_entity.id
_entity.type
_entity.pdbx_description
1 polymer ?
#
loop_
_entity_poly.entity_id
_entity_poly.type
_entity_poly.pdbx_seq_one_letter_code
_entity_poly.pdbx_strand_id
1 'polypeptide(L)'
;MAKDNDEGSISPGKAGAKDPMSALKERTAASAAERERAAKERAERVKAGVEEARKKRKLEEAKRLKEEAAAAAVTKKAKGADDILESLYGGLPPPDPKKDEQLAVKVKERDTWKQHRFPPLPAEEPSKVIFLDVDGVLRPLTAGGFRSMMVDGEWALRAETADFISGALLALRHIVETTGAIIVLSSEWRRDQPMRDGVDAILAEYEMRPCATWTPTDLQRDMGTENPFKAFTERRAREISQWLNTNPQVKQWVVIDDINMADADLDRKPGTLLMAPRIVQTHRKIGLTMEQAKAAIRLLRGEKLPPQVLPIQPLVELTG
;
A
#
# COMPACT_ATOMS: atom_id res chain seq x y z
N MET A 1 -51.14 -11.99 -67.97
CA MET A 1 -52.34 -11.60 -67.19
C MET A 1 -51.87 -10.96 -65.91
N ALA A 2 -52.25 -9.70 -65.72
CA ALA A 2 -51.78 -8.78 -64.70
C ALA A 2 -52.14 -9.23 -63.28
N LYS A 3 -51.27 -8.90 -62.31
CA LYS A 3 -51.61 -8.84 -60.89
C LYS A 3 -51.18 -7.48 -60.34
N ASP A 4 -52.19 -6.73 -59.94
CA ASP A 4 -52.14 -5.49 -59.20
C ASP A 4 -51.46 -5.71 -57.84
N ASN A 5 -50.57 -4.78 -57.47
CA ASN A 5 -50.10 -4.64 -56.10
C ASN A 5 -50.45 -3.23 -55.61
N ASP A 6 -51.25 -3.24 -54.55
CA ASP A 6 -51.90 -2.15 -53.85
C ASP A 6 -50.89 -1.31 -53.06
N GLU A 7 -50.71 -0.05 -53.43
CA GLU A 7 -49.87 0.92 -52.73
C GLU A 7 -50.65 1.56 -51.56
N GLY A 8 -50.49 0.99 -50.37
CA GLY A 8 -50.97 1.57 -49.11
C GLY A 8 -50.20 2.84 -48.73
N SER A 9 -50.82 3.99 -48.94
CA SER A 9 -50.35 5.31 -48.52
C SER A 9 -50.32 5.42 -46.99
N ILE A 10 -49.13 5.45 -46.39
CA ILE A 10 -48.91 5.77 -44.97
C ILE A 10 -48.58 7.26 -44.87
N SER A 11 -49.51 8.04 -44.29
CA SER A 11 -49.30 9.45 -43.99
C SER A 11 -48.27 9.63 -42.86
N PRO A 12 -47.21 10.46 -43.05
CA PRO A 12 -46.26 10.75 -41.99
C PRO A 12 -46.88 11.72 -40.98
N GLY A 13 -47.22 11.21 -39.79
CA GLY A 13 -47.62 12.02 -38.65
C GLY A 13 -46.47 12.96 -38.24
N LYS A 14 -46.73 14.27 -38.27
CA LYS A 14 -45.84 15.32 -37.72
C LYS A 14 -45.68 15.12 -36.21
N ALA A 15 -44.68 14.36 -35.80
CA ALA A 15 -44.19 14.35 -34.43
C ALA A 15 -43.46 15.67 -34.16
N GLY A 16 -44.03 16.51 -33.29
CA GLY A 16 -43.41 17.77 -32.88
C GLY A 16 -42.05 17.52 -32.26
N ALA A 17 -40.98 17.95 -32.94
CA ALA A 17 -39.63 17.90 -32.42
C ALA A 17 -39.53 18.80 -31.18
N LYS A 18 -39.49 18.18 -29.99
CA LYS A 18 -39.17 18.88 -28.75
C LYS A 18 -37.75 19.41 -28.85
N ASP A 19 -37.56 20.65 -28.41
CA ASP A 19 -36.27 21.35 -28.39
C ASP A 19 -35.21 20.51 -27.65
N PRO A 20 -34.11 20.11 -28.29
CA PRO A 20 -33.07 19.27 -27.68
C PRO A 20 -32.44 19.92 -26.44
N MET A 21 -32.48 21.25 -26.31
CA MET A 21 -31.98 21.95 -25.12
C MET A 21 -32.87 21.73 -23.88
N SER A 22 -34.18 21.52 -24.06
CA SER A 22 -35.09 21.21 -22.96
C SER A 22 -34.76 19.86 -22.32
N ALA A 23 -34.50 18.84 -23.15
CA ALA A 23 -34.21 17.49 -22.69
C ALA A 23 -32.87 17.40 -21.94
N LEU A 24 -31.88 18.21 -22.33
CA LEU A 24 -30.59 18.26 -21.63
C LEU A 24 -30.72 18.89 -20.23
N LYS A 25 -31.51 19.97 -20.10
CA LYS A 25 -31.76 20.63 -18.79
C LYS A 25 -32.50 19.72 -17.81
N GLU A 26 -33.45 18.93 -18.29
CA GLU A 26 -34.17 17.96 -17.45
C GLU A 26 -33.23 16.85 -16.95
N ARG A 27 -32.32 16.35 -17.81
CA ARG A 27 -31.34 15.31 -17.43
C ARG A 27 -30.32 15.82 -16.42
N THR A 28 -29.83 17.06 -16.57
CA THR A 28 -28.86 17.63 -15.62
C THR A 28 -29.51 17.93 -14.27
N ALA A 29 -30.75 18.42 -14.25
CA ALA A 29 -31.51 18.64 -13.02
C ALA A 29 -31.81 17.32 -12.27
N ALA A 30 -32.21 16.27 -12.99
CA ALA A 30 -32.43 14.95 -12.40
C ALA A 30 -31.14 14.35 -11.80
N SER A 31 -30.01 14.47 -12.51
CA SER A 31 -28.72 13.99 -12.01
C SER A 31 -28.23 14.77 -10.77
N ALA A 32 -28.48 16.07 -10.71
CA ALA A 32 -28.13 16.89 -9.54
C ALA A 32 -28.94 16.48 -8.30
N ALA A 33 -30.26 16.27 -8.46
CA ALA A 33 -31.13 15.84 -7.36
C ALA A 33 -30.76 14.43 -6.85
N GLU A 34 -30.38 13.51 -7.75
CA GLU A 34 -29.92 12.18 -7.37
C GLU A 34 -28.61 12.22 -6.58
N ARG A 35 -27.65 13.06 -6.99
CA ARG A 35 -26.39 13.28 -6.27
C ARG A 35 -26.61 13.87 -4.88
N GLU A 36 -27.52 14.84 -4.75
CA GLU A 36 -27.85 15.45 -3.46
C GLU A 36 -28.49 14.43 -2.51
N ARG A 37 -29.41 13.58 -3.02
CA ARG A 37 -30.02 12.50 -2.24
C ARG A 37 -28.98 11.48 -1.77
N ALA A 38 -28.09 11.06 -2.66
CA ALA A 38 -26.99 10.14 -2.33
C ALA A 38 -26.01 10.74 -1.32
N ALA A 39 -25.72 12.05 -1.42
CA ALA A 39 -24.87 12.75 -0.46
C ALA A 39 -25.51 12.82 0.93
N LYS A 40 -26.82 13.09 1.01
CA LYS A 40 -27.57 13.11 2.28
C LYS A 40 -27.63 11.74 2.94
N GLU A 41 -27.88 10.68 2.18
CA GLU A 41 -27.89 9.30 2.69
C GLU A 41 -26.51 8.88 3.22
N ARG A 42 -25.43 9.23 2.50
CA ARG A 42 -24.06 8.99 2.98
C ARG A 42 -23.77 9.74 4.27
N ALA A 43 -24.19 11.01 4.38
CA ALA A 43 -24.00 11.80 5.59
C ALA A 43 -24.74 11.22 6.80
N GLU A 44 -25.98 10.74 6.61
CA GLU A 44 -26.75 10.08 7.67
C GLU A 44 -26.11 8.75 8.10
N ARG A 45 -25.60 7.95 7.17
CA ARG A 45 -24.89 6.70 7.48
C ARG A 45 -23.58 6.94 8.25
N VAL A 46 -22.81 7.97 7.87
CA VAL A 46 -21.60 8.36 8.60
C VAL A 46 -21.95 8.83 10.01
N LYS A 47 -22.99 9.66 10.17
CA LYS A 47 -23.44 10.13 11.49
C LYS A 47 -23.87 8.97 12.40
N ALA A 48 -24.60 8.00 11.86
CA ALA A 48 -25.00 6.80 12.60
C ALA A 48 -23.78 5.96 13.03
N GLY A 49 -22.80 5.75 12.14
CA GLY A 49 -21.57 5.03 12.45
C GLY A 49 -20.72 5.71 13.54
N VAL A 50 -20.65 7.04 13.55
CA VAL A 50 -19.92 7.81 14.58
C VAL A 50 -20.59 7.67 15.95
N GLU A 51 -21.93 7.72 16.03
CA GLU A 51 -22.66 7.53 17.28
C GLU A 51 -22.50 6.10 17.84
N GLU A 52 -22.53 5.08 16.97
CA GLU A 52 -22.32 3.69 17.36
C GLU A 52 -20.88 3.46 17.90
N ALA A 53 -19.87 3.98 17.19
CA ALA A 53 -18.48 3.93 17.64
C ALA A 53 -18.28 4.62 19.00
N ARG A 54 -18.94 5.77 19.21
CA ARG A 54 -18.89 6.49 20.50
C ARG A 54 -19.52 5.70 21.64
N LYS A 55 -20.64 5.02 21.40
CA LYS A 55 -21.28 4.14 22.39
C LYS A 55 -20.40 2.93 22.73
N LYS A 56 -19.80 2.30 21.71
CA LYS A 56 -18.89 1.16 21.90
C LYS A 56 -17.68 1.54 22.75
N ARG A 57 -17.04 2.68 22.45
CA ARG A 57 -15.89 3.18 23.22
C ARG A 57 -16.25 3.46 24.69
N LYS A 58 -17.39 4.08 24.98
CA LYS A 58 -17.86 4.30 26.36
C LYS A 58 -18.05 2.99 27.12
N LEU A 59 -18.52 1.94 26.45
CA LEU A 59 -18.73 0.63 27.05
C LEU A 59 -17.40 -0.10 27.32
N GLU A 60 -16.43 -0.01 26.40
CA GLU A 60 -15.07 -0.54 26.60
C GLU A 60 -14.32 0.18 27.72
N GLU A 61 -14.43 1.50 27.81
CA GLU A 61 -13.81 2.30 28.88
C GLU A 61 -14.42 1.96 30.26
N ALA A 62 -15.75 1.83 30.34
CA ALA A 62 -16.43 1.38 31.56
C ALA A 62 -16.01 -0.04 31.98
N LYS A 63 -15.79 -0.94 31.00
CA LYS A 63 -15.28 -2.30 31.26
C LYS A 63 -13.85 -2.26 31.79
N ARG A 64 -12.97 -1.45 31.20
CA ARG A 64 -11.58 -1.29 31.64
C ARG A 64 -11.49 -0.75 33.06
N LEU A 65 -12.27 0.29 33.39
CA LEU A 65 -12.33 0.85 34.76
C LEU A 65 -12.84 -0.19 35.78
N LYS A 66 -13.78 -1.05 35.39
CA LYS A 66 -14.28 -2.14 36.25
C LYS A 66 -13.22 -3.22 36.48
N GLU A 67 -12.44 -3.57 35.46
CA GLU A 67 -11.33 -4.53 35.56
C GLU A 67 -10.18 -3.98 36.40
N GLU A 68 -9.79 -2.71 36.20
CA GLU A 68 -8.79 -2.01 37.01
C GLU A 68 -9.21 -1.93 38.50
N ALA A 69 -10.49 -1.61 38.77
CA ALA A 69 -11.03 -1.60 40.13
C ALA A 69 -11.03 -3.00 40.77
N ALA A 70 -11.34 -4.05 40.00
CA ALA A 70 -11.28 -5.43 40.47
C ALA A 70 -9.82 -5.86 40.78
N ALA A 71 -8.87 -5.53 39.91
CA ALA A 71 -7.45 -5.82 40.12
C ALA A 71 -6.88 -5.10 41.36
N ALA A 72 -7.28 -3.84 41.59
CA ALA A 72 -6.92 -3.07 42.77
C ALA A 72 -7.52 -3.65 44.08
N ALA A 73 -8.71 -4.25 44.01
CA ALA A 73 -9.32 -4.93 45.15
C ALA A 73 -8.59 -6.24 45.52
N VAL A 74 -8.09 -6.99 44.52
CA VAL A 74 -7.29 -8.21 44.74
C VAL A 74 -5.94 -7.86 45.39
N THR A 75 -5.26 -6.81 44.94
CA THR A 75 -3.97 -6.38 45.52
C THR A 75 -4.11 -5.85 46.95
N LYS A 76 -5.23 -5.21 47.32
CA LYS A 76 -5.48 -4.80 48.71
C LYS A 76 -5.72 -5.98 49.66
N LYS A 77 -6.13 -7.14 49.16
CA LYS A 77 -6.29 -8.37 49.95
C LYS A 77 -4.98 -9.14 50.16
N ALA A 78 -3.89 -8.72 49.51
CA ALA A 78 -2.55 -9.31 49.61
C ALA A 78 -1.58 -8.57 50.55
N LYS A 79 -2.03 -7.53 51.29
CA LYS A 79 -1.23 -6.85 52.33
C LYS A 79 -1.05 -7.66 53.64
N GLY A 80 -1.07 -8.99 53.54
CA GLY A 80 -0.61 -9.92 54.57
C GLY A 80 0.45 -10.90 54.03
N ALA A 81 1.11 -10.55 52.93
CA ALA A 81 1.98 -11.45 52.15
C ALA A 81 3.46 -11.05 52.13
N ASP A 82 3.94 -10.24 53.09
CA ASP A 82 5.39 -10.05 53.28
C ASP A 82 6.09 -11.37 53.70
N ASP A 83 5.33 -12.38 54.13
CA ASP A 83 5.80 -13.72 54.49
C ASP A 83 5.84 -14.71 53.29
N ILE A 84 5.23 -14.37 52.15
CA ILE A 84 5.13 -15.28 50.98
C ILE A 84 6.30 -15.06 50.01
N LEU A 85 6.87 -13.86 49.95
CA LEU A 85 8.03 -13.60 49.09
C LEU A 85 9.28 -14.34 49.58
N GLU A 86 9.45 -14.48 50.90
CA GLU A 86 10.52 -15.28 51.49
C GLU A 86 10.30 -16.78 51.26
N SER A 87 9.04 -17.25 51.25
CA SER A 87 8.69 -18.63 50.93
C SER A 87 8.88 -19.01 49.45
N LEU A 88 8.79 -18.07 48.51
CA LEU A 88 8.99 -18.36 47.07
C LEU A 88 10.46 -18.41 46.66
N TYR A 89 11.34 -17.74 47.41
CA TYR A 89 12.78 -17.67 47.09
C TYR A 89 13.69 -18.34 48.13
N GLY A 90 13.17 -18.73 49.30
CA GLY A 90 13.93 -19.36 50.38
C GLY A 90 14.49 -20.76 50.06
N GLY A 91 14.06 -21.37 48.95
CA GLY A 91 14.58 -22.63 48.44
C GLY A 91 15.52 -22.50 47.25
N LEU A 92 15.86 -21.28 46.81
CA LEU A 92 16.82 -21.13 45.72
C LEU A 92 18.23 -21.45 46.23
N PRO A 93 18.98 -22.30 45.51
CA PRO A 93 20.38 -22.54 45.85
C PRO A 93 21.16 -21.21 45.81
N PRO A 94 22.17 -21.03 46.68
CA PRO A 94 23.01 -19.84 46.65
C PRO A 94 23.59 -19.67 45.23
N PRO A 95 23.72 -18.42 44.74
CA PRO A 95 24.19 -18.13 43.40
C PRO A 95 25.55 -18.81 43.17
N ASP A 96 25.63 -19.62 42.11
CA ASP A 96 26.83 -20.30 41.69
C ASP A 96 27.52 -19.41 40.63
N PRO A 97 28.65 -18.76 40.97
CA PRO A 97 29.29 -17.77 40.10
C PRO A 97 29.57 -18.33 38.70
N LYS A 98 29.89 -19.63 38.60
CA LYS A 98 30.19 -20.28 37.32
C LYS A 98 28.95 -20.48 36.46
N LYS A 99 27.81 -20.77 37.06
CA LYS A 99 26.53 -20.90 36.32
C LYS A 99 26.02 -19.54 35.89
N ASP A 100 26.18 -18.51 36.72
CA ASP A 100 25.77 -17.15 36.39
C ASP A 100 26.61 -16.56 35.25
N GLU A 101 27.92 -16.82 35.23
CA GLU A 101 28.79 -16.47 34.10
C GLU A 101 28.35 -17.19 32.80
N GLN A 102 28.05 -18.49 32.86
CA GLN A 102 27.55 -19.24 31.70
C GLN A 102 26.18 -18.75 31.22
N LEU A 103 25.28 -18.40 32.14
CA LEU A 103 23.98 -17.84 31.80
C LEU A 103 24.14 -16.47 31.16
N ALA A 104 25.04 -15.63 31.67
CA ALA A 104 25.35 -14.32 31.09
C ALA A 104 25.93 -14.44 29.67
N VAL A 105 26.80 -15.42 29.42
CA VAL A 105 27.30 -15.72 28.06
C VAL A 105 26.14 -16.16 27.14
N LYS A 106 25.29 -17.09 27.58
CA LYS A 106 24.12 -17.53 26.80
C LYS A 106 23.11 -16.42 26.53
N VAL A 107 22.90 -15.52 27.49
CA VAL A 107 22.03 -14.34 27.30
C VAL A 107 22.65 -13.40 26.28
N LYS A 108 23.97 -13.14 26.35
CA LYS A 108 24.69 -12.35 25.34
C LYS A 108 24.62 -12.99 23.96
N GLU A 109 24.82 -14.30 23.84
CA GLU A 109 24.70 -15.04 22.57
C GLU A 109 23.27 -15.03 22.02
N ARG A 110 22.26 -15.15 22.89
CA ARG A 110 20.86 -15.05 22.49
C ARG A 110 20.51 -13.64 22.05
N ASP A 111 21.06 -12.63 22.70
CA ASP A 111 20.82 -11.23 22.38
C ASP A 111 21.56 -10.85 21.08
N THR A 112 22.76 -11.35 20.83
CA THR A 112 23.44 -11.17 19.54
C THR A 112 22.75 -11.93 18.40
N TRP A 113 22.24 -13.14 18.64
CA TRP A 113 21.42 -13.86 17.65
C TRP A 113 20.10 -13.14 17.35
N LYS A 114 19.53 -12.46 18.35
CA LYS A 114 18.35 -11.62 18.15
C LYS A 114 18.66 -10.30 17.44
N GLN A 115 19.88 -9.79 17.55
CA GLN A 115 20.29 -8.50 17.00
C GLN A 115 20.46 -8.52 15.48
N HIS A 116 20.80 -9.66 14.88
CA HIS A 116 20.90 -9.80 13.43
C HIS A 116 20.19 -11.06 12.97
N ARG A 117 18.93 -10.92 12.58
CA ARG A 117 18.16 -12.01 11.93
C ARG A 117 18.70 -12.31 10.53
N PHE A 118 19.48 -11.38 9.99
CA PHE A 118 19.79 -11.26 8.60
C PHE A 118 21.28 -10.94 8.38
N PRO A 119 21.89 -11.41 7.29
CA PRO A 119 23.23 -10.97 6.92
C PRO A 119 23.30 -9.43 6.74
N PRO A 120 24.43 -8.78 7.06
CA PRO A 120 24.58 -7.36 6.83
C PRO A 120 24.45 -7.03 5.34
N LEU A 121 23.75 -5.94 5.03
CA LEU A 121 23.60 -5.48 3.64
C LEU A 121 24.94 -4.99 3.07
N PRO A 122 25.20 -5.16 1.76
CA PRO A 122 26.37 -4.57 1.11
C PRO A 122 26.28 -3.04 1.11
N ALA A 123 27.40 -2.38 0.84
CA ALA A 123 27.44 -0.93 0.63
C ALA A 123 26.43 -0.49 -0.45
N GLU A 124 25.86 0.70 -0.30
CA GLU A 124 24.95 1.25 -1.30
C GLU A 124 25.67 1.49 -2.63
N GLU A 125 25.01 1.11 -3.71
CA GLU A 125 25.42 1.44 -5.06
C GLU A 125 24.39 2.39 -5.70
N PRO A 126 24.60 3.72 -5.59
CA PRO A 126 23.68 4.72 -6.16
C PRO A 126 23.48 4.62 -7.69
N SER A 127 24.32 3.82 -8.36
CA SER A 127 24.18 3.54 -9.80
C SER A 127 23.04 2.55 -10.13
N LYS A 128 22.47 1.88 -9.11
CA LYS A 128 21.42 0.88 -9.22
C LYS A 128 20.21 1.31 -8.39
N VAL A 129 19.04 1.40 -9.02
CA VAL A 129 17.83 1.94 -8.38
C VAL A 129 16.63 1.00 -8.52
N ILE A 130 15.89 0.82 -7.43
CA ILE A 130 14.57 0.17 -7.42
C ILE A 130 13.51 1.26 -7.27
N PHE A 131 12.66 1.45 -8.28
CA PHE A 131 11.43 2.22 -8.14
C PHE A 131 10.34 1.31 -7.61
N LEU A 132 9.89 1.57 -6.39
CA LEU A 132 9.06 0.66 -5.61
C LEU A 132 7.63 1.20 -5.44
N ASP A 133 6.63 0.46 -5.89
CA ASP A 133 5.26 0.62 -5.40
C ASP A 133 5.05 -0.17 -4.09
N VAL A 134 4.00 0.16 -3.33
CA VAL A 134 3.66 -0.46 -2.05
C VAL A 134 2.43 -1.35 -2.21
N ASP A 135 1.31 -0.77 -2.64
CA ASP A 135 0.07 -1.52 -2.84
C ASP A 135 0.20 -2.47 -4.03
N GLY A 136 -0.22 -3.72 -3.86
CA GLY A 136 -0.05 -4.77 -4.86
C GLY A 136 1.38 -5.33 -4.98
N VAL A 137 2.38 -4.72 -4.34
CA VAL A 137 3.79 -5.16 -4.32
C VAL A 137 4.18 -5.70 -2.95
N LEU A 138 4.18 -4.85 -1.93
CA LEU A 138 4.57 -5.23 -0.56
C LEU A 138 3.37 -5.62 0.30
N ARG A 139 2.18 -5.17 -0.08
CA ARG A 139 0.91 -5.52 0.57
C ARG A 139 -0.15 -5.82 -0.49
N PRO A 140 -1.18 -6.63 -0.20
CA PRO A 140 -2.26 -6.85 -1.15
C PRO A 140 -3.00 -5.54 -1.42
N LEU A 141 -3.39 -5.28 -2.68
CA LEU A 141 -4.18 -4.10 -3.05
C LEU A 141 -5.51 -4.03 -2.28
N THR A 142 -6.06 -5.17 -1.87
CA THR A 142 -7.30 -5.27 -1.08
C THR A 142 -7.13 -4.90 0.38
N ALA A 143 -5.91 -4.76 0.88
CA ALA A 143 -5.65 -4.43 2.28
C ALA A 143 -5.85 -2.94 2.61
N GLY A 144 -6.33 -2.13 1.67
CA GLY A 144 -6.47 -0.66 1.78
C GLY A 144 -7.59 -0.15 2.69
N GLY A 145 -7.57 -0.49 3.99
CA GLY A 145 -8.34 0.22 5.01
C GLY A 145 -7.44 1.16 5.80
N PHE A 146 -7.41 2.46 5.49
CA PHE A 146 -6.81 3.42 6.42
C PHE A 146 -7.67 3.44 7.68
N ARG A 147 -7.14 2.96 8.81
CA ARG A 147 -7.76 3.21 10.10
C ARG A 147 -7.39 4.61 10.54
N SER A 148 -8.28 5.56 10.26
CA SER A 148 -8.23 6.86 10.89
C SER A 148 -8.56 6.66 12.38
N MET A 149 -7.56 6.83 13.24
CA MET A 149 -7.75 6.76 14.68
C MET A 149 -7.65 8.17 15.25
N MET A 150 -8.60 8.53 16.10
CA MET A 150 -8.54 9.78 16.84
C MET A 150 -7.66 9.56 18.07
N VAL A 151 -6.48 10.17 18.08
CA VAL A 151 -5.55 10.16 19.22
C VAL A 151 -5.51 11.59 19.75
N ASP A 152 -5.94 11.78 21.00
CA ASP A 152 -5.95 13.07 21.69
C ASP A 152 -6.72 14.21 20.98
N GLY A 153 -7.72 13.85 20.16
CA GLY A 153 -8.55 14.81 19.42
C GLY A 153 -8.01 15.18 18.04
N GLU A 154 -6.81 14.69 17.68
CA GLU A 154 -6.27 14.79 16.33
C GLU A 154 -6.49 13.48 15.57
N TRP A 155 -6.79 13.59 14.27
CA TRP A 155 -6.90 12.43 13.39
C TRP A 155 -5.49 11.98 13.01
N ALA A 156 -5.00 10.94 13.68
CA ALA A 156 -3.75 10.30 13.30
C ALA A 156 -4.03 9.21 12.25
N LEU A 157 -3.52 9.41 11.02
CA LEU A 157 -3.36 8.32 10.07
C LEU A 157 -2.14 7.51 10.51
N ARG A 158 -2.35 6.29 11.02
CA ARG A 158 -1.28 5.30 11.12
C ARG A 158 -1.42 4.30 9.98
N ALA A 159 -0.33 4.10 9.25
CA ALA A 159 -0.24 2.99 8.32
C ALA A 159 -0.31 1.69 9.13
N GLU A 160 -1.27 0.83 8.81
CA GLU A 160 -1.38 -0.50 9.42
C GLU A 160 -0.29 -1.38 8.79
N THR A 161 0.85 -1.52 9.47
CA THR A 161 1.99 -2.33 9.00
C THR A 161 1.71 -3.84 9.04
N ALA A 162 0.62 -4.24 9.69
CA ALA A 162 0.19 -5.64 9.78
C ALA A 162 -0.18 -6.26 8.42
N ASP A 163 -0.46 -5.44 7.41
CA ASP A 163 -0.89 -5.91 6.09
C ASP A 163 0.28 -6.20 5.12
N PHE A 164 1.51 -5.93 5.54
CA PHE A 164 2.68 -6.21 4.70
C PHE A 164 2.91 -7.72 4.58
N ILE A 165 3.15 -8.17 3.35
CA ILE A 165 3.42 -9.56 3.05
C ILE A 165 4.88 -9.85 3.37
N SER A 166 5.14 -10.61 4.42
CA SER A 166 6.51 -10.94 4.85
C SER A 166 7.34 -11.56 3.72
N GLY A 167 6.72 -12.38 2.86
CA GLY A 167 7.39 -12.96 1.69
C GLY A 167 7.86 -11.90 0.68
N ALA A 168 7.08 -10.85 0.47
CA ALA A 168 7.42 -9.74 -0.43
C ALA A 168 8.56 -8.89 0.14
N LEU A 169 8.56 -8.64 1.45
CA LEU A 169 9.66 -7.94 2.13
C LEU A 169 10.97 -8.74 2.10
N LEU A 170 10.91 -10.06 2.30
CA LEU A 170 12.08 -10.93 2.15
C LEU A 170 12.59 -10.96 0.71
N ALA A 171 11.68 -10.96 -0.27
CA ALA A 171 12.04 -10.88 -1.68
C ALA A 171 12.69 -9.54 -2.02
N LEU A 172 12.14 -8.41 -1.54
CA LEU A 172 12.74 -7.08 -1.69
C LEU A 172 14.12 -7.01 -1.05
N ARG A 173 14.26 -7.50 0.18
CA ARG A 173 15.55 -7.57 0.89
C ARG A 173 16.58 -8.36 0.09
N HIS A 174 16.18 -9.48 -0.51
CA HIS A 174 17.07 -10.27 -1.35
C HIS A 174 17.60 -9.48 -2.57
N ILE A 175 16.78 -8.60 -3.18
CA ILE A 175 17.23 -7.71 -4.26
C ILE A 175 18.30 -6.74 -3.72
N VAL A 176 18.04 -6.06 -2.60
CA VAL A 176 18.96 -5.08 -2.00
C VAL A 176 20.26 -5.74 -1.56
N GLU A 177 20.17 -6.88 -0.87
CA GLU A 177 21.31 -7.67 -0.40
C GLU A 177 22.21 -8.14 -1.56
N THR A 178 21.61 -8.52 -2.68
CA THR A 178 22.36 -9.06 -3.83
C THR A 178 22.96 -7.96 -4.71
N THR A 179 22.37 -6.77 -4.73
CA THR A 179 22.70 -5.73 -5.73
C THR A 179 23.29 -4.46 -5.16
N GLY A 180 23.10 -4.18 -3.87
CA GLY A 180 23.41 -2.89 -3.25
C GLY A 180 22.50 -1.75 -3.71
N ALA A 181 21.45 -2.02 -4.48
CA ALA A 181 20.59 -0.99 -5.04
C ALA A 181 19.88 -0.16 -3.96
N ILE A 182 19.69 1.12 -4.25
CA ILE A 182 18.90 2.02 -3.42
C ILE A 182 17.41 1.94 -3.79
N ILE A 183 16.54 2.18 -2.81
CA ILE A 183 15.09 2.18 -3.01
C ILE A 183 14.62 3.62 -3.18
N VAL A 184 13.87 3.87 -4.26
CA VAL A 184 13.16 5.12 -4.53
C VAL A 184 11.67 4.83 -4.49
N LEU A 185 10.95 5.49 -3.58
CA LEU A 185 9.51 5.27 -3.44
C LEU A 185 8.74 5.87 -4.62
N SER A 186 8.07 5.01 -5.38
CA SER A 186 7.24 5.37 -6.54
C SER A 186 5.79 4.90 -6.34
N SER A 187 5.27 5.08 -5.13
CA SER A 187 3.90 4.73 -4.71
C SER A 187 3.09 5.95 -4.36
N GLU A 188 1.74 5.91 -4.42
CA GLU A 188 0.91 7.02 -3.93
C GLU A 188 1.17 7.32 -2.44
N TRP A 189 1.69 6.36 -1.67
CA TRP A 189 2.14 6.52 -0.29
C TRP A 189 3.20 7.63 -0.11
N ARG A 190 3.94 7.99 -1.16
CA ARG A 190 4.96 9.05 -1.09
C ARG A 190 4.40 10.45 -0.85
N ARG A 191 3.09 10.65 -1.04
CA ARG A 191 2.41 11.94 -0.91
C ARG A 191 2.18 12.34 0.55
N ASP A 192 2.11 11.37 1.46
CA ASP A 192 1.79 11.58 2.87
C ASP A 192 2.98 11.21 3.75
N GLN A 193 3.46 12.14 4.59
CA GLN A 193 4.60 11.89 5.48
C GLN A 193 4.40 10.66 6.38
N PRO A 194 3.24 10.46 7.06
CA PRO A 194 3.04 9.30 7.92
C PRO A 194 3.10 7.96 7.17
N MET A 195 2.73 7.96 5.87
CA MET A 195 2.83 6.75 5.05
C MET A 195 4.27 6.44 4.67
N ARG A 196 5.09 7.48 4.37
CA ARG A 196 6.53 7.31 4.15
C ARG A 196 7.22 6.74 5.38
N ASP A 197 6.92 7.32 6.55
CA ASP A 197 7.47 6.84 7.82
C ASP A 197 7.05 5.39 8.10
N GLY A 198 5.81 5.02 7.73
CA GLY A 198 5.34 3.64 7.81
C GLY A 198 6.10 2.67 6.91
N VAL A 199 6.47 3.09 5.69
CA VAL A 199 7.31 2.29 4.77
C VAL A 199 8.73 2.17 5.33
N ASP A 200 9.33 3.25 5.81
CA ASP A 200 10.68 3.21 6.37
C ASP A 200 10.75 2.37 7.66
N ALA A 201 9.72 2.42 8.50
CA ALA A 201 9.61 1.58 9.69
C ALA A 201 9.58 0.09 9.34
N ILE A 202 8.75 -0.32 8.36
CA ILE A 202 8.68 -1.73 7.96
C ILE A 202 9.95 -2.19 7.24
N LEU A 203 10.63 -1.32 6.48
CA LEU A 203 11.95 -1.64 5.91
C LEU A 203 12.97 -1.87 7.03
N ALA A 204 12.98 -1.03 8.06
CA ALA A 204 13.87 -1.17 9.21
C ALA A 204 13.61 -2.46 10.02
N GLU A 205 12.34 -2.88 10.16
CA GLU A 205 11.99 -4.17 10.79
C GLU A 205 12.61 -5.38 10.07
N TYR A 206 12.92 -5.24 8.77
CA TYR A 206 13.58 -6.25 7.95
C TYR A 206 15.08 -5.95 7.74
N GLU A 207 15.68 -5.12 8.61
CA GLU A 207 17.09 -4.73 8.57
C GLU A 207 17.49 -4.14 7.20
N MET A 208 16.53 -3.48 6.51
CA MET A 208 16.78 -2.71 5.30
C MET A 208 16.96 -1.23 5.62
N ARG A 209 17.71 -0.55 4.76
CA ARG A 209 17.84 0.91 4.79
C ARG A 209 16.50 1.55 4.37
N PRO A 210 16.18 2.75 4.89
CA PRO A 210 14.99 3.50 4.48
C PRO A 210 15.03 3.84 2.99
N CYS A 211 13.90 4.29 2.44
CA CYS A 211 13.86 4.82 1.09
C CYS A 211 14.86 5.98 0.95
N ALA A 212 15.74 5.94 -0.05
CA ALA A 212 16.72 7.00 -0.27
C ALA A 212 16.05 8.32 -0.65
N THR A 213 14.96 8.25 -1.42
CA THR A 213 14.12 9.38 -1.83
C THR A 213 12.80 8.85 -2.44
N TRP A 214 12.04 9.72 -3.10
CA TRP A 214 10.79 9.40 -3.79
C TRP A 214 10.70 10.12 -5.14
N THR A 215 9.86 9.61 -6.03
CA THR A 215 9.61 10.26 -7.32
C THR A 215 8.84 11.58 -7.16
N PRO A 216 9.02 12.55 -8.07
CA PRO A 216 8.27 13.81 -8.04
C PRO A 216 6.76 13.59 -8.06
N THR A 217 6.01 14.58 -7.53
CA THR A 217 4.55 14.50 -7.36
C THR A 217 3.81 15.70 -7.96
N ASP A 218 4.55 16.64 -8.54
CA ASP A 218 4.11 17.90 -9.15
C ASP A 218 3.51 17.71 -10.54
N LEU A 219 3.77 16.57 -11.18
CA LEU A 219 3.18 16.25 -12.47
C LEU A 219 1.68 16.00 -12.35
N GLN A 220 0.91 16.86 -13.03
CA GLN A 220 -0.53 16.70 -13.13
C GLN A 220 -0.88 15.54 -14.07
N ARG A 221 -1.98 14.86 -13.75
CA ARG A 221 -2.57 13.82 -14.59
C ARG A 221 -3.17 14.46 -15.85
N ASP A 222 -2.94 13.85 -17.01
CA ASP A 222 -3.65 14.23 -18.23
C ASP A 222 -5.14 13.86 -18.09
N MET A 223 -6.00 14.86 -17.93
CA MET A 223 -7.44 14.67 -17.75
C MET A 223 -8.15 14.34 -19.08
N GLY A 224 -7.45 14.43 -20.22
CA GLY A 224 -8.02 14.23 -21.56
C GLY A 224 -8.15 12.77 -21.99
N THR A 225 -7.58 11.80 -21.26
CA THR A 225 -7.65 10.39 -21.65
C THR A 225 -8.95 9.75 -21.15
N GLU A 226 -9.63 9.01 -22.04
CA GLU A 226 -10.84 8.25 -21.70
C GLU A 226 -10.58 7.17 -20.62
N ASN A 227 -9.35 6.63 -20.56
CA ASN A 227 -8.97 5.59 -19.60
C ASN A 227 -8.16 6.17 -18.42
N PRO A 228 -8.72 6.17 -17.19
CA PRO A 228 -8.02 6.72 -16.04
C PRO A 228 -6.77 5.95 -15.62
N PHE A 229 -6.71 4.65 -15.88
CA PHE A 229 -5.54 3.83 -15.61
C PHE A 229 -4.38 4.20 -16.53
N LYS A 230 -4.67 4.48 -17.81
CA LYS A 230 -3.65 4.90 -18.79
C LYS A 230 -3.02 6.23 -18.41
N ALA A 231 -3.83 7.21 -17.98
CA ALA A 231 -3.28 8.47 -17.49
C ALA A 231 -2.50 8.32 -16.18
N PHE A 232 -2.84 7.33 -15.35
CA PHE A 232 -2.07 7.05 -14.14
C PHE A 232 -0.70 6.43 -14.46
N THR A 233 -0.65 5.42 -15.34
CA THR A 233 0.61 4.79 -15.78
C THR A 233 1.51 5.76 -16.51
N GLU A 234 0.94 6.58 -17.41
CA GLU A 234 1.67 7.63 -18.12
C GLU A 234 2.28 8.64 -17.15
N ARG A 235 1.52 9.11 -16.15
CA ARG A 235 2.02 10.04 -15.14
C ARG A 235 3.18 9.43 -14.37
N ARG A 236 3.02 8.20 -13.86
CA ARG A 236 4.07 7.52 -13.08
C ARG A 236 5.34 7.28 -13.91
N ALA A 237 5.21 6.96 -15.19
CA ALA A 237 6.33 6.80 -16.11
C ALA A 237 7.11 8.11 -16.29
N ARG A 238 6.40 9.25 -16.38
CA ARG A 238 7.02 10.57 -16.45
C ARG A 238 7.70 10.98 -15.15
N GLU A 239 7.09 10.71 -14.00
CA GLU A 239 7.68 10.99 -12.69
C GLU A 239 9.02 10.24 -12.51
N ILE A 240 9.04 8.94 -12.86
CA ILE A 240 10.26 8.13 -12.86
C ILE A 240 11.31 8.69 -13.83
N SER A 241 10.89 9.05 -15.05
CA SER A 241 11.79 9.61 -16.06
C SER A 241 12.38 10.95 -15.62
N GLN A 242 11.57 11.83 -15.03
CA GLN A 242 12.01 13.11 -14.47
C GLN A 242 13.01 12.90 -13.35
N TRP A 243 12.75 11.96 -12.44
CA TRP A 243 13.69 11.62 -11.37
C TRP A 243 15.02 11.11 -11.93
N LEU A 244 15.00 10.21 -12.92
CA LEU A 244 16.20 9.68 -13.57
C LEU A 244 17.02 10.76 -14.28
N ASN A 245 16.37 11.73 -14.92
CA ASN A 245 17.04 12.87 -15.57
C ASN A 245 17.80 13.75 -14.57
N THR A 246 17.31 13.84 -13.33
CA THR A 246 18.00 14.56 -12.24
C THR A 246 19.07 13.73 -11.52
N ASN A 247 19.17 12.43 -11.84
CA ASN A 247 20.09 11.48 -11.21
C ASN A 247 20.95 10.73 -12.26
N PRO A 248 21.81 11.43 -13.02
CA PRO A 248 22.59 10.85 -14.11
C PRO A 248 23.61 9.77 -13.68
N GLN A 249 23.91 9.67 -12.38
CA GLN A 249 24.73 8.60 -11.82
C GLN A 249 24.10 7.21 -11.92
N VAL A 250 22.78 7.14 -12.13
CA VAL A 250 22.00 5.89 -12.23
C VAL A 250 22.21 5.25 -13.60
N LYS A 251 22.77 4.04 -13.60
CA LYS A 251 23.09 3.26 -14.81
C LYS A 251 22.11 2.12 -15.03
N GLN A 252 21.61 1.52 -13.95
CA GLN A 252 20.66 0.41 -13.99
C GLN A 252 19.50 0.71 -13.06
N TRP A 253 18.30 0.37 -13.49
CA TRP A 253 17.11 0.54 -12.68
C TRP A 253 16.07 -0.51 -13.01
N VAL A 254 15.14 -0.70 -12.07
CA VAL A 254 13.98 -1.57 -12.22
C VAL A 254 12.77 -0.91 -11.57
N VAL A 255 11.60 -1.09 -12.18
CA VAL A 255 10.30 -0.72 -11.60
C VAL A 255 9.63 -1.98 -11.09
N ILE A 256 9.24 -1.99 -9.83
CA ILE A 256 8.50 -3.08 -9.20
C ILE A 256 7.13 -2.51 -8.82
N ASP A 257 6.11 -2.94 -9.57
CA ASP A 257 4.78 -2.32 -9.56
C ASP A 257 3.75 -3.41 -9.93
N ASP A 258 2.53 -3.33 -9.39
CA ASP A 258 1.45 -4.25 -9.79
C ASP A 258 0.74 -3.80 -11.08
N ILE A 259 0.95 -2.55 -11.48
CA ILE A 259 0.39 -1.97 -12.70
C ILE A 259 1.34 -2.21 -13.88
N ASN A 260 0.78 -2.56 -15.04
CA ASN A 260 1.55 -2.74 -16.26
C ASN A 260 2.02 -1.38 -16.83
N MET A 261 3.21 -0.94 -16.43
CA MET A 261 3.80 0.31 -16.92
C MET A 261 4.18 0.26 -18.42
N ALA A 262 4.18 -0.91 -19.06
CA ALA A 262 4.38 -0.99 -20.51
C ALA A 262 3.29 -0.27 -21.30
N ASP A 263 2.11 -0.07 -20.72
CA ASP A 263 1.01 0.68 -21.35
C ASP A 263 1.38 2.15 -21.57
N ALA A 264 2.30 2.70 -20.78
CA ALA A 264 2.82 4.05 -20.97
C ALA A 264 3.72 4.18 -22.22
N ASP A 265 4.24 3.07 -22.75
CA ASP A 265 5.09 3.09 -23.95
C ASP A 265 4.26 3.25 -25.23
N LEU A 266 2.95 2.93 -25.20
CA LEU A 266 2.05 3.03 -26.36
C LEU A 266 1.80 4.50 -26.77
N ASP A 267 1.58 5.38 -25.79
CA ASP A 267 1.33 6.81 -25.99
C ASP A 267 2.45 7.65 -25.34
N ARG A 268 3.69 7.19 -25.46
CA ARG A 268 4.85 7.76 -24.76
C ARG A 268 5.04 9.24 -25.09
N LYS A 269 4.95 10.11 -24.08
CA LYS A 269 5.24 11.54 -24.24
C LYS A 269 6.76 11.78 -24.43
N PRO A 270 7.17 12.84 -25.16
CA PRO A 270 8.57 13.22 -25.30
C PRO A 270 9.29 13.34 -23.95
N GLY A 271 10.51 12.81 -23.85
CA GLY A 271 11.30 12.81 -22.63
C GLY A 271 10.98 11.67 -21.64
N THR A 272 9.95 10.87 -21.90
CA THR A 272 9.63 9.68 -21.08
C THR A 272 10.48 8.49 -21.55
N LEU A 273 11.12 7.79 -20.62
CA LEU A 273 11.90 6.59 -20.89
C LEU A 273 10.99 5.38 -21.17
N LEU A 274 11.52 4.36 -21.84
CA LEU A 274 10.80 3.11 -22.09
C LEU A 274 10.68 2.31 -20.79
N MET A 275 9.46 1.97 -20.40
CA MET A 275 9.17 1.26 -19.15
C MET A 275 9.17 -0.26 -19.33
N ALA A 276 8.68 -0.76 -20.46
CA ALA A 276 8.54 -2.19 -20.72
C ALA A 276 9.83 -3.01 -20.51
N PRO A 277 11.03 -2.54 -20.90
CA PRO A 277 12.27 -3.31 -20.70
C PRO A 277 12.75 -3.34 -19.24
N ARG A 278 12.16 -2.56 -18.34
CA ARG A 278 12.66 -2.29 -16.99
C ARG A 278 11.64 -2.55 -15.89
N ILE A 279 10.46 -3.09 -16.21
CA ILE A 279 9.43 -3.44 -15.24
C ILE A 279 9.51 -4.92 -14.83
N VAL A 280 9.26 -5.16 -13.54
CA VAL A 280 8.88 -6.45 -12.98
C VAL A 280 7.47 -6.29 -12.42
N GLN A 281 6.46 -6.76 -13.17
CA GLN A 281 5.08 -6.62 -12.75
C GLN A 281 4.74 -7.65 -11.67
N THR A 282 4.17 -7.20 -10.55
CA THR A 282 3.69 -8.06 -9.47
C THR A 282 2.21 -8.43 -9.66
N HIS A 283 1.76 -9.46 -8.94
CA HIS A 283 0.34 -9.77 -8.88
C HIS A 283 -0.27 -9.08 -7.66
N ARG A 284 -1.25 -8.19 -7.89
CA ARG A 284 -1.86 -7.31 -6.87
C ARG A 284 -2.36 -7.96 -5.58
N LYS A 285 -2.64 -9.27 -5.59
CA LYS A 285 -3.05 -10.05 -4.39
C LYS A 285 -1.93 -10.84 -3.73
N ILE A 286 -0.87 -11.15 -4.47
CA ILE A 286 0.23 -12.02 -4.03
C ILE A 286 1.44 -11.17 -3.59
N GLY A 287 1.61 -10.00 -4.21
CA GLY A 287 2.78 -9.16 -4.00
C GLY A 287 4.00 -9.62 -4.79
N LEU A 288 5.16 -9.10 -4.38
CA LEU A 288 6.46 -9.45 -4.91
C LEU A 288 6.86 -10.87 -4.51
N THR A 289 7.19 -11.71 -5.49
CA THR A 289 7.67 -13.07 -5.27
C THR A 289 9.19 -13.17 -5.39
N MET A 290 9.77 -14.27 -4.92
CA MET A 290 11.21 -14.53 -5.05
C MET A 290 11.64 -14.70 -6.52
N GLU A 291 10.77 -15.20 -7.39
CA GLU A 291 11.04 -15.30 -8.84
C GLU A 291 11.14 -13.91 -9.47
N GLN A 292 10.21 -13.02 -9.13
CA GLN A 292 10.23 -11.62 -9.53
C GLN A 292 11.46 -10.89 -8.98
N ALA A 293 11.86 -11.16 -7.74
CA ALA A 293 13.10 -10.62 -7.19
C ALA A 293 14.34 -11.04 -7.99
N LYS A 294 14.43 -12.31 -8.40
CA LYS A 294 15.51 -12.78 -9.29
C LYS A 294 15.48 -12.06 -10.65
N ALA A 295 14.31 -11.82 -11.22
CA ALA A 295 14.16 -11.05 -12.46
C ALA A 295 14.65 -9.59 -12.28
N ALA A 296 14.28 -8.95 -11.16
CA ALA A 296 14.74 -7.60 -10.83
C ALA A 296 16.27 -7.53 -10.67
N ILE A 297 16.88 -8.52 -10.01
CA ILE A 297 18.34 -8.63 -9.87
C ILE A 297 19.03 -8.69 -11.23
N ARG A 298 18.47 -9.46 -12.19
CA ARG A 298 19.01 -9.56 -13.56
C ARG A 298 18.96 -8.21 -14.28
N LEU A 299 17.85 -7.48 -14.20
CA LEU A 299 17.72 -6.13 -14.76
C LEU A 299 18.73 -5.14 -14.15
N LEU A 300 18.93 -5.21 -12.83
CA LEU A 300 19.90 -4.37 -12.10
C LEU A 300 21.36 -4.73 -12.42
N ARG A 301 21.62 -5.93 -12.93
CA ARG A 301 22.92 -6.34 -13.48
C ARG A 301 23.10 -5.99 -14.96
N GLY A 302 22.09 -5.39 -15.59
CA GLY A 302 22.10 -5.04 -17.01
C GLY A 302 21.80 -6.21 -17.95
N GLU A 303 21.32 -7.33 -17.43
CA GLU A 303 20.87 -8.45 -18.26
C GLU A 303 19.53 -8.09 -18.93
N LYS A 304 19.36 -8.52 -20.18
CA LYS A 304 18.08 -8.44 -20.87
C LYS A 304 17.19 -9.59 -20.38
N LEU A 305 16.01 -9.26 -19.87
CA LEU A 305 14.99 -10.27 -19.65
C LEU A 305 14.34 -10.66 -20.98
N PRO A 306 13.89 -11.92 -21.14
CA PRO A 306 12.96 -12.24 -22.20
C PRO A 306 11.72 -11.35 -22.07
N PRO A 307 11.02 -11.04 -23.18
CA PRO A 307 9.74 -10.33 -23.11
C PRO A 307 8.86 -11.02 -22.08
N GLN A 308 8.55 -10.35 -20.98
CA GLN A 308 7.65 -10.92 -20.00
C GLN A 308 6.26 -10.93 -20.65
N VAL A 309 5.85 -12.10 -21.14
CA VAL A 309 4.46 -12.32 -21.53
C VAL A 309 3.68 -12.43 -20.23
N LEU A 310 3.33 -11.28 -19.67
CA LEU A 310 2.55 -11.22 -18.46
C LEU A 310 1.13 -11.68 -18.85
N PRO A 311 0.61 -12.76 -18.23
CA PRO A 311 -0.77 -13.14 -18.48
C PRO A 311 -1.63 -11.93 -18.12
N ILE A 312 -2.45 -11.48 -19.06
CA ILE A 312 -3.37 -10.35 -18.86
C ILE A 312 -4.14 -10.65 -17.58
N GLN A 313 -3.91 -9.87 -16.53
CA GLN A 313 -4.68 -10.05 -15.31
C GLN A 313 -6.14 -9.77 -15.65
N PRO A 314 -7.08 -10.62 -15.23
CA PRO A 314 -8.50 -10.37 -15.46
C PRO A 314 -8.83 -8.97 -14.94
N LEU A 315 -9.48 -8.19 -15.80
CA LEU A 315 -9.95 -6.85 -15.50
C LEU A 315 -10.81 -6.96 -14.23
N VAL A 316 -10.39 -6.28 -13.16
CA VAL A 316 -11.27 -6.16 -12.00
C VAL A 316 -12.31 -5.15 -12.41
N GLU A 317 -13.54 -5.60 -12.61
CA GLU A 317 -14.66 -4.67 -12.53
C GLU A 317 -14.61 -4.05 -11.14
N LEU A 318 -14.25 -2.77 -11.07
CA LEU A 318 -14.38 -1.97 -9.86
C LEU A 318 -15.88 -1.83 -9.60
N THR A 319 -16.51 -2.86 -9.04
CA THR A 319 -17.87 -2.79 -8.52
C THR A 319 -17.82 -1.93 -7.27
N GLY A 320 -18.05 -0.62 -7.48
CA GLY A 320 -18.22 0.37 -6.42
C GLY A 320 -19.60 0.36 -5.81
#